data_AF-A0A453CLP1-F1
#
_entry.id   AF-A0A453CLP1-F1
#
_cell.length_a   1.000
_cell.length_b   1.000
_cell.length_c   1.000
_cell.angle_alpha   90.00
_cell.angle_beta   90.00
_cell.angle_gamma   90.00
#
_symmetry.space_group_name_H-M   'P 1'
#
loop_
_entity.id
_entity.type
_entity.pdbx_description
1 polymer ?
#
loop_
_entity_poly.entity_id
_entity_poly.type
_entity_poly.pdbx_seq_one_letter_code
_entity_poly.pdbx_strand_id
1 'polypeptide(L)'
;QKSRSREVHCSFNMEDYSQVPFASLCGLAVIVAGWLAHCVYKWTNPACSTGRLPPGSVGLPLVGETFQFFKPSPSLDVPVFYKERLKRYGPVFKTSLVGQPVVVSMDAEVNRIIFQQEGKLFRSWYPDTTNNIFGKESIASYDGSFHKYIRSFASRLFGLESLRDVLLAEMDRNVKHSLAAWAAEPAIEVKDAVANVSITI
;
A
#
# COMPACT_ATOMS: atom_id res chain seq x y z
N GLN A 1 15.40 -51.37 78.76
CA GLN A 1 14.75 -50.09 78.42
C GLN A 1 15.45 -49.50 77.20
N LYS A 2 14.80 -49.49 76.03
CA LYS A 2 15.34 -48.91 74.79
C LYS A 2 14.43 -47.75 74.38
N SER A 3 14.95 -46.52 74.49
CA SER A 3 14.28 -45.29 74.07
C SER A 3 14.21 -45.23 72.54
N ARG A 4 13.04 -44.90 71.98
CA ARG A 4 12.79 -44.78 70.54
C ARG A 4 12.45 -43.32 70.23
N SER A 5 13.43 -42.58 69.70
CA SER A 5 13.21 -41.28 69.05
C SER A 5 12.24 -41.47 67.88
N ARG A 6 11.24 -40.59 67.77
CA ARG A 6 10.43 -40.42 66.56
C ARG A 6 11.06 -39.31 65.74
N GLU A 7 11.62 -39.65 64.59
CA GLU A 7 11.87 -38.68 63.52
C GLU A 7 10.53 -38.28 62.91
N VAL A 8 10.25 -36.98 62.92
CA VAL A 8 9.13 -36.40 62.17
C VAL A 8 9.67 -36.12 60.77
N HIS A 9 9.36 -37.00 59.83
CA HIS A 9 9.73 -36.82 58.44
C HIS A 9 8.73 -35.82 57.81
N CYS A 10 9.20 -34.62 57.55
CA CYS A 10 8.47 -33.61 56.80
C CYS A 10 8.54 -33.99 55.32
N SER A 11 7.52 -34.70 54.81
CA SER A 11 7.39 -35.01 53.39
C SER A 11 6.92 -33.77 52.64
N PHE A 12 7.86 -33.04 52.05
CA PHE A 12 7.56 -32.01 51.05
C PHE A 12 7.37 -32.72 49.71
N ASN A 13 6.12 -32.87 49.26
CA ASN A 13 5.79 -33.65 48.07
C ASN A 13 6.36 -33.00 46.79
N MET A 14 7.06 -33.80 45.99
CA MET A 14 7.70 -33.39 44.73
C MET A 14 6.71 -33.35 43.53
N GLU A 15 5.45 -33.76 43.74
CA GLU A 15 4.37 -33.73 42.75
C GLU A 15 3.80 -32.32 42.51
N ASP A 16 3.85 -31.44 43.52
CA ASP A 16 3.41 -30.05 43.37
C ASP A 16 4.29 -29.30 42.34
N TYR A 17 5.59 -29.59 42.31
CA TYR A 17 6.57 -28.90 41.47
C TYR A 17 6.36 -29.12 39.96
N SER A 18 5.64 -30.17 39.56
CA SER A 18 5.35 -30.49 38.15
C SER A 18 4.00 -29.91 37.67
N GLN A 19 3.05 -29.64 38.59
CA GLN A 19 1.76 -29.01 38.27
C GLN A 19 1.84 -27.48 38.13
N VAL A 20 2.66 -26.80 38.94
CA VAL A 20 2.87 -25.34 38.86
C VAL A 20 3.37 -24.83 37.49
N PRO A 21 4.35 -25.47 36.82
CA PRO A 21 4.85 -25.00 35.52
C PRO A 21 3.79 -25.12 34.42
N PHE A 22 2.95 -26.16 34.44
CA PHE A 22 1.90 -26.36 33.46
C PHE A 22 0.77 -25.32 33.60
N ALA A 23 0.32 -25.07 34.84
CA ALA A 23 -0.69 -24.06 35.11
C ALA A 23 -0.22 -22.64 34.74
N SER A 24 1.05 -22.31 35.01
CA SER A 24 1.68 -21.05 34.62
C SER A 24 1.77 -20.88 33.09
N LEU A 25 2.18 -21.94 32.37
CA LEU A 25 2.19 -21.98 30.90
C LEU A 25 0.80 -21.77 30.29
N CYS A 26 -0.23 -22.42 30.83
CA CYS A 26 -1.61 -22.23 30.39
C CYS A 26 -2.10 -20.79 30.65
N GLY A 27 -1.78 -20.22 31.81
CA GLY A 27 -2.11 -18.83 32.14
C GLY A 27 -1.50 -17.83 31.16
N LEU A 28 -0.20 -17.99 30.85
CA LEU A 28 0.48 -17.17 29.85
C LEU A 28 -0.13 -17.35 28.45
N ALA A 29 -0.49 -18.57 28.06
CA ALA A 29 -1.13 -18.84 26.78
C ALA A 29 -2.49 -18.13 26.64
N VAL A 30 -3.31 -18.11 27.69
CA VAL A 30 -4.60 -17.39 27.70
C VAL A 30 -4.40 -15.89 27.62
N ILE A 31 -3.42 -15.34 28.35
CA ILE A 31 -3.09 -13.90 28.29
C ILE A 31 -2.63 -13.52 26.88
N VAL A 32 -1.73 -14.30 26.27
CA VAL A 32 -1.26 -14.07 24.91
C VAL A 32 -2.41 -14.19 23.90
N ALA A 33 -3.27 -15.19 24.02
CA ALA A 33 -4.43 -15.35 23.15
C ALA A 33 -5.42 -14.18 23.28
N GLY A 34 -5.70 -13.73 24.50
CA GLY A 34 -6.54 -12.56 24.77
C GLY A 34 -5.94 -11.27 24.19
N TRP A 35 -4.63 -11.08 24.34
CA TRP A 35 -3.91 -9.94 23.77
C TRP A 35 -3.95 -9.97 22.23
N LEU A 36 -3.69 -11.13 21.62
CA LEU A 36 -3.78 -11.30 20.16
C LEU A 36 -5.20 -11.04 19.65
N ALA A 37 -6.23 -11.57 20.32
CA ALA A 37 -7.62 -11.32 19.96
C ALA A 37 -7.97 -9.83 20.08
N HIS A 38 -7.51 -9.16 21.13
CA HIS A 38 -7.68 -7.71 21.28
C HIS A 38 -6.97 -6.93 20.17
N CYS A 39 -5.75 -7.30 19.80
CA CYS A 39 -5.00 -6.70 18.69
C CYS A 39 -5.74 -6.87 17.36
N VAL A 40 -6.26 -8.07 17.07
CA VAL A 40 -7.04 -8.34 15.84
C VAL A 40 -8.36 -7.56 15.84
N TYR A 41 -9.06 -7.48 16.97
CA TYR A 41 -10.29 -6.71 17.09
C TYR A 41 -10.04 -5.22 16.83
N LYS A 42 -8.99 -4.65 17.43
CA LYS A 42 -8.58 -3.25 17.23
C LYS A 42 -8.15 -2.98 15.80
N TRP A 43 -7.45 -3.92 15.15
CA TRP A 43 -7.08 -3.81 13.73
C TRP A 43 -8.31 -3.78 12.83
N THR A 44 -9.26 -4.68 13.05
CA THR A 44 -10.47 -4.84 12.22
C THR A 44 -11.45 -3.66 12.39
N ASN A 45 -11.41 -3.00 13.54
CA ASN A 45 -12.30 -1.89 13.89
C ASN A 45 -11.49 -0.62 14.19
N PRO A 46 -10.92 0.04 13.16
CA PRO A 46 -10.26 1.32 13.35
C PRO A 46 -11.26 2.36 13.85
N ALA A 47 -10.88 3.10 14.89
CA ALA A 47 -11.71 4.15 15.46
C ALA A 47 -11.88 5.29 14.44
N CYS A 48 -13.12 5.79 14.30
CA CYS A 48 -13.42 6.99 13.54
C CYS A 48 -14.02 8.02 14.50
N SER A 49 -13.36 9.16 14.66
CA SER A 49 -13.76 10.21 15.61
C SER A 49 -15.01 10.96 15.19
N THR A 50 -15.30 10.99 13.89
CA THR A 50 -16.35 11.81 13.28
C THR A 50 -17.06 11.04 12.17
N GLY A 51 -17.92 10.10 12.56
CA GLY A 51 -18.84 9.43 11.64
C GLY A 51 -18.52 7.95 11.37
N ARG A 52 -19.08 7.44 10.28
CA ARG A 52 -18.99 6.02 9.91
C ARG A 52 -18.09 5.85 8.70
N LEU A 53 -17.10 4.96 8.82
CA LEU A 53 -16.22 4.63 7.71
C LEU A 53 -17.00 3.96 6.56
N PRO A 54 -16.51 4.07 5.31
CA PRO A 54 -17.04 3.30 4.20
C PRO A 54 -17.03 1.78 4.51
N PRO A 55 -17.92 1.00 3.87
CA PRO A 55 -17.85 -0.45 3.93
C PRO A 55 -16.50 -0.95 3.39
N GLY A 56 -16.04 -2.11 3.84
CA GLY A 56 -14.78 -2.69 3.36
C GLY A 56 -14.06 -3.55 4.39
N SER A 57 -12.92 -4.11 3.96
CA SER A 57 -12.10 -5.05 4.73
C SER A 57 -10.68 -4.50 4.87
N VAL A 58 -10.17 -4.42 6.09
CA VAL A 58 -8.77 -4.04 6.35
C VAL A 58 -7.79 -5.21 6.17
N GLY A 59 -8.26 -6.39 5.74
CA GLY A 59 -7.43 -7.55 5.47
C GLY A 59 -6.72 -8.12 6.71
N LEU A 60 -5.60 -8.80 6.47
CA LEU A 60 -4.79 -9.40 7.53
C LEU A 60 -4.08 -8.33 8.38
N PRO A 61 -3.80 -8.59 9.67
CA PRO A 61 -2.95 -7.71 10.47
C PRO A 61 -1.61 -7.42 9.76
N LEU A 62 -1.12 -6.18 9.88
CA LEU A 62 0.13 -5.66 9.31
C LEU A 62 0.16 -5.54 7.78
N VAL A 63 -0.20 -6.58 7.03
CA VAL A 63 -0.08 -6.59 5.56
C VAL A 63 -1.36 -6.19 4.83
N GLY A 64 -2.51 -6.23 5.50
CA GLY A 64 -3.80 -5.88 4.89
C GLY A 64 -4.17 -6.79 3.72
N GLU A 65 -4.58 -6.18 2.61
CA GLU A 65 -4.96 -6.88 1.36
C GLU A 65 -3.88 -6.75 0.26
N THR A 66 -2.66 -6.35 0.64
CA THR A 66 -1.55 -6.00 -0.24
C THR A 66 -1.18 -7.08 -1.27
N PHE A 67 -1.17 -8.36 -0.88
CA PHE A 67 -0.85 -9.44 -1.82
C PHE A 67 -1.91 -9.62 -2.91
N GLN A 68 -3.19 -9.41 -2.57
CA GLN A 68 -4.26 -9.46 -3.56
C GLN A 68 -4.21 -8.23 -4.47
N PHE A 69 -3.80 -7.09 -3.94
CA PHE A 69 -3.60 -5.86 -4.69
C PHE A 69 -2.48 -6.00 -5.75
N PHE A 70 -1.33 -6.58 -5.38
CA PHE A 70 -0.20 -6.78 -6.30
C PHE A 70 -0.35 -8.01 -7.22
N LYS A 71 -1.45 -8.75 -7.12
CA LYS A 71 -1.66 -9.93 -7.98
C LYS A 71 -1.73 -9.48 -9.45
N PRO A 72 -0.90 -10.02 -10.35
CA PRO A 72 -0.92 -9.66 -11.75
C PRO A 72 -2.30 -9.88 -12.37
N SER A 73 -2.77 -8.90 -13.13
CA SER A 73 -3.98 -9.02 -13.94
C SER A 73 -3.57 -9.14 -15.40
N PRO A 74 -3.89 -10.25 -16.10
CA PRO A 74 -3.56 -10.41 -17.51
C PRO A 74 -4.44 -9.55 -18.43
N SER A 75 -5.49 -8.93 -17.90
CA SER A 75 -6.39 -8.05 -18.65
C SER A 75 -5.90 -6.60 -18.68
N LEU A 76 -6.11 -5.91 -19.79
CA LEU A 76 -5.98 -4.45 -19.90
C LEU A 76 -7.11 -3.69 -19.16
N ASP A 77 -8.11 -4.41 -18.65
CA ASP A 77 -9.21 -3.86 -17.86
C ASP A 77 -8.85 -3.75 -16.36
N VAL A 78 -9.73 -3.12 -15.59
CA VAL A 78 -9.62 -2.93 -14.14
C VAL A 78 -9.22 -4.24 -13.43
N PRO A 79 -8.16 -4.23 -12.60
CA PRO A 79 -7.69 -5.42 -11.91
C PRO A 79 -8.78 -6.09 -11.08
N VAL A 80 -8.73 -7.43 -10.98
CA VAL A 80 -9.70 -8.25 -10.25
C VAL A 80 -9.91 -7.77 -8.82
N PHE A 81 -8.84 -7.33 -8.15
CA PHE A 81 -8.86 -6.74 -6.81
C PHE A 81 -9.97 -5.69 -6.64
N TYR A 82 -10.07 -4.75 -7.59
CA TYR A 82 -11.04 -3.67 -7.55
C TYR A 82 -12.44 -4.15 -7.94
N LYS A 83 -12.56 -4.99 -8.97
CA LYS A 83 -13.85 -5.51 -9.43
C LYS A 83 -14.60 -6.27 -8.33
N GLU A 84 -13.91 -7.12 -7.59
CA GLU A 84 -14.51 -7.89 -6.50
C GLU A 84 -14.97 -6.99 -5.35
N ARG A 85 -14.20 -5.96 -5.03
CA ARG A 85 -14.50 -5.01 -3.94
C ARG A 85 -15.60 -4.03 -4.34
N LEU A 86 -15.60 -3.57 -5.58
CA LEU A 86 -16.69 -2.78 -6.16
C LEU A 86 -18.02 -3.54 -6.03
N LYS A 87 -18.05 -4.83 -6.41
CA LYS A 87 -19.25 -5.66 -6.32
C LYS A 87 -19.69 -5.91 -4.87
N ARG A 88 -18.74 -6.05 -3.94
CA ARG A 88 -19.01 -6.42 -2.54
C ARG A 88 -19.34 -5.23 -1.63
N TYR A 89 -18.63 -4.13 -1.82
CA TYR A 89 -18.64 -2.98 -0.89
C TYR A 89 -19.19 -1.71 -1.55
N GLY A 90 -19.28 -1.67 -2.88
CA GLY A 90 -19.71 -0.50 -3.63
C GLY A 90 -18.53 0.36 -4.11
N PRO A 91 -18.81 1.52 -4.72
CA PRO A 91 -17.82 2.34 -5.42
C PRO A 91 -16.84 3.05 -4.49
N VAL A 92 -17.16 3.18 -3.19
CA VAL A 92 -16.24 3.73 -2.19
C VAL A 92 -16.11 2.73 -1.06
N PHE A 93 -14.89 2.24 -0.83
CA PHE A 93 -14.64 1.21 0.19
C PHE A 93 -13.31 1.42 0.92
N LYS A 94 -13.24 0.92 2.16
CA LYS A 94 -12.00 0.92 2.95
C LYS A 94 -11.20 -0.36 2.74
N THR A 95 -9.88 -0.24 2.76
CA THR A 95 -8.94 -1.37 2.78
C THR A 95 -7.65 -1.01 3.52
N SER A 96 -6.71 -1.95 3.62
CA SER A 96 -5.34 -1.69 4.09
C SER A 96 -4.36 -2.18 3.05
N LEU A 97 -3.48 -1.28 2.59
CA LEU A 97 -2.44 -1.55 1.58
C LEU A 97 -1.10 -1.12 2.14
N VAL A 98 -0.10 -2.00 2.05
CA VAL A 98 1.26 -1.82 2.58
C VAL A 98 1.23 -1.40 4.06
N GLY A 99 0.30 -1.97 4.82
CA GLY A 99 0.09 -1.67 6.25
C GLY A 99 -0.56 -0.31 6.54
N GLN A 100 -0.98 0.43 5.52
CA GLN A 100 -1.65 1.72 5.65
C GLN A 100 -3.15 1.58 5.43
N PRO A 101 -4.01 2.08 6.34
CA PRO A 101 -5.45 2.13 6.12
C PRO A 101 -5.76 3.17 5.03
N VAL A 102 -6.48 2.76 3.99
CA VAL A 102 -6.81 3.59 2.83
C VAL A 102 -8.28 3.47 2.46
N VAL A 103 -8.82 4.53 1.84
CA VAL A 103 -10.13 4.51 1.19
C VAL A 103 -9.91 4.54 -0.31
N VAL A 104 -10.48 3.57 -1.00
CA VAL A 104 -10.46 3.51 -2.47
C VAL A 104 -11.79 4.06 -2.98
N SER A 105 -11.70 5.01 -3.92
CA SER A 105 -12.84 5.58 -4.61
C SER A 105 -12.80 5.25 -6.09
N MET A 106 -13.80 4.51 -6.53
CA MET A 106 -14.15 4.24 -7.93
C MET A 106 -15.36 5.09 -8.37
N ASP A 107 -15.77 6.07 -7.55
CA ASP A 107 -16.88 6.98 -7.81
C ASP A 107 -16.37 8.27 -8.48
N ALA A 108 -16.96 8.64 -9.61
CA ALA A 108 -16.52 9.79 -10.39
C ALA A 108 -16.80 11.13 -9.70
N GLU A 109 -17.88 11.25 -8.94
CA GLU A 109 -18.25 12.47 -8.24
C GLU A 109 -17.32 12.71 -7.05
N VAL A 110 -17.05 11.66 -6.27
CA VAL A 110 -16.07 11.71 -5.17
C VAL A 110 -14.68 12.04 -5.69
N ASN A 111 -14.25 11.41 -6.78
CA ASN A 111 -12.94 11.68 -7.38
C ASN A 111 -12.84 13.13 -7.85
N ARG A 112 -13.91 13.68 -8.45
CA ARG A 112 -13.96 15.10 -8.83
C ARG A 112 -13.77 16.03 -7.63
N ILE A 113 -14.43 15.75 -6.50
CA ILE A 113 -14.29 16.56 -5.28
C ILE A 113 -12.86 16.47 -4.74
N ILE A 114 -12.27 15.26 -4.69
CA ILE A 114 -10.88 15.05 -4.25
C ILE A 114 -9.93 15.93 -5.07
N PHE A 115 -10.01 15.87 -6.39
CA PHE A 115 -9.14 16.67 -7.26
C PHE A 115 -9.38 18.18 -7.17
N GLN A 116 -10.63 18.61 -6.97
CA GLN A 116 -10.96 20.03 -6.81
C GLN A 116 -10.51 20.62 -5.47
N GLN A 117 -10.39 19.79 -4.44
CA GLN A 117 -10.02 20.19 -3.07
C GLN A 117 -8.59 19.79 -2.69
N GLU A 118 -7.77 19.39 -3.67
CA GLU A 118 -6.33 19.15 -3.49
C GLU A 118 -5.63 20.41 -2.97
N GLY A 119 -4.83 20.26 -1.92
CA GLY A 119 -4.18 21.34 -1.18
C GLY A 119 -5.07 22.10 -0.19
N LYS A 120 -6.33 21.69 -0.02
CA LYS A 120 -7.27 22.25 0.98
C LYS A 120 -7.77 21.17 1.94
N LEU A 121 -8.52 20.21 1.41
CA LEU A 121 -9.08 19.09 2.18
C LEU A 121 -8.29 17.80 1.94
N PHE A 122 -7.65 17.67 0.78
CA PHE A 122 -6.84 16.53 0.40
C PHE A 122 -5.40 16.95 0.11
N ARG A 123 -4.48 16.00 0.26
CA ARG A 123 -3.07 16.16 -0.09
C ARG A 123 -2.59 14.86 -0.71
N SER A 124 -1.84 14.99 -1.80
CA SER A 124 -1.12 13.88 -2.42
C SER A 124 -0.16 13.24 -1.42
N TRP A 125 -0.24 11.92 -1.29
CA TRP A 125 0.60 11.11 -0.42
C TRP A 125 1.10 9.89 -1.19
N TYR A 126 2.37 9.55 -0.97
CA TYR A 126 3.03 8.38 -1.55
C TYR A 126 3.82 7.62 -0.48
N PRO A 127 3.97 6.29 -0.60
CA PRO A 127 4.81 5.51 0.31
C PRO A 127 6.26 6.02 0.34
N ASP A 128 6.92 5.91 1.50
CA ASP A 128 8.30 6.40 1.68
C ASP A 128 9.30 5.77 0.70
N THR A 129 9.08 4.50 0.32
CA THR A 129 9.88 3.82 -0.69
C THR A 129 9.84 4.55 -2.03
N THR A 130 8.67 5.05 -2.42
CA THR A 130 8.45 5.82 -3.64
C THR A 130 9.17 7.17 -3.55
N ASN A 131 8.99 7.87 -2.44
CA ASN A 131 9.67 9.16 -2.20
C ASN A 131 11.20 9.02 -2.16
N ASN A 132 11.73 7.91 -1.65
CA ASN A 132 13.18 7.67 -1.62
C ASN A 132 13.76 7.43 -3.02
N ILE A 133 13.04 6.71 -3.88
CA ILE A 133 13.48 6.44 -5.26
C ILE A 133 13.51 7.74 -6.08
N PHE A 134 12.47 8.56 -5.97
CA PHE A 134 12.38 9.81 -6.73
C PHE A 134 13.16 10.98 -6.09
N GLY A 135 13.62 10.80 -4.86
CA GLY A 135 14.25 11.84 -4.04
C GLY A 135 13.25 12.52 -3.11
N LYS A 136 13.67 12.81 -1.88
CA LYS A 136 12.85 13.51 -0.87
C LYS A 136 12.42 14.92 -1.33
N GLU A 137 13.15 15.48 -2.31
CA GLU A 137 12.87 16.74 -2.99
C GLU A 137 12.19 16.56 -4.36
N SER A 138 11.58 15.40 -4.62
CA SER A 138 10.83 15.18 -5.84
C SER A 138 9.52 15.97 -5.85
N ILE A 139 9.01 16.22 -7.06
CA ILE A 139 7.74 16.93 -7.32
C ILE A 139 6.58 16.31 -6.53
N ALA A 140 6.62 15.00 -6.28
CA ALA A 140 5.61 14.26 -5.53
C ALA A 140 5.62 14.55 -4.02
N SER A 141 6.73 15.08 -3.48
CA SER A 141 6.93 15.32 -2.04
C SER A 141 6.53 16.72 -1.57
N TYR A 142 6.49 17.71 -2.47
CA TYR A 142 6.25 19.10 -2.10
C TYR A 142 4.78 19.53 -2.26
N ASP A 143 4.27 20.26 -1.26
CA ASP A 143 2.92 20.83 -1.29
C ASP A 143 2.90 22.25 -1.90
N GLY A 144 1.70 22.66 -2.34
CA GLY A 144 1.34 24.06 -2.58
C GLY A 144 2.16 24.79 -3.65
N SER A 145 3.19 25.52 -3.23
CA SER A 145 3.94 26.49 -4.05
C SER A 145 4.87 25.82 -5.06
N PHE A 146 5.52 24.73 -4.68
CA PHE A 146 6.42 23.99 -5.58
C PHE A 146 5.63 23.29 -6.69
N HIS A 147 4.49 22.65 -6.36
CA HIS A 147 3.61 22.05 -7.36
C HIS A 147 3.07 23.08 -8.35
N LYS A 148 2.73 24.30 -7.90
CA LYS A 148 2.34 25.42 -8.79
C LYS A 148 3.48 25.86 -9.70
N TYR A 149 4.70 25.97 -9.17
CA TYR A 149 5.89 26.32 -9.94
C TYR A 149 6.16 25.28 -11.04
N ILE A 150 6.14 24.00 -10.69
CA ILE A 150 6.35 22.90 -11.63
C ILE A 150 5.23 22.84 -12.66
N ARG A 151 3.97 23.01 -12.26
CA ARG A 151 2.86 23.08 -13.22
C ARG A 151 3.03 24.24 -14.19
N SER A 152 3.45 25.41 -13.72
CA SER A 152 3.74 26.57 -14.57
C SER A 152 4.91 26.30 -15.53
N PHE A 153 5.98 25.70 -15.02
CA PHE A 153 7.14 25.31 -15.82
C PHE A 153 6.78 24.27 -16.89
N ALA A 154 6.08 23.20 -16.52
CA ALA A 154 5.59 22.18 -17.44
C ALA A 154 4.64 22.76 -18.49
N SER A 155 3.71 23.63 -18.11
CA SER A 155 2.83 24.32 -19.07
C SER A 155 3.58 25.22 -20.06
N ARG A 156 4.76 25.72 -19.69
CA ARG A 156 5.62 26.49 -20.59
C ARG A 156 6.43 25.59 -21.52
N LEU A 157 7.00 24.51 -21.00
CA LEU A 157 7.74 23.51 -21.79
C LEU A 157 6.86 22.75 -22.77
N PHE A 158 5.64 22.40 -22.36
CA PHE A 158 4.65 21.70 -23.18
C PHE A 158 3.54 22.65 -23.64
N GLY A 159 3.83 23.95 -23.70
CA GLY A 159 2.91 24.94 -24.24
C GLY A 159 2.71 24.74 -25.74
N LEU A 160 1.63 25.31 -26.28
CA LEU A 160 1.27 25.20 -27.70
C LEU A 160 2.42 25.55 -28.66
N GLU A 161 3.18 26.60 -28.35
CA GLU A 161 4.31 27.05 -29.17
C GLU A 161 5.47 26.05 -29.12
N SER A 162 5.93 25.65 -27.93
CA SER A 162 7.04 24.68 -27.82
C SER A 162 6.65 23.29 -28.36
N LEU A 163 5.38 22.90 -28.21
CA LEU A 163 4.86 21.68 -28.82
C LEU A 163 4.97 21.75 -30.35
N ARG A 164 4.48 22.84 -30.95
CA ARG A 164 4.45 23.04 -32.40
C ARG A 164 5.85 23.15 -33.00
N ASP A 165 6.69 23.97 -32.40
CA ASP A 165 7.92 24.45 -33.05
C ASP A 165 9.13 23.57 -32.76
N VAL A 166 9.10 22.79 -31.66
CA VAL A 166 10.23 21.97 -31.22
C VAL A 166 9.82 20.51 -31.07
N LEU A 167 8.86 20.22 -30.19
CA LEU A 167 8.58 18.84 -29.80
C LEU A 167 8.01 18.00 -30.96
N LEU A 168 7.10 18.54 -31.78
CA LEU A 168 6.53 17.79 -32.90
C LEU A 168 7.58 17.39 -33.95
N ALA A 169 8.50 18.29 -34.30
CA ALA A 169 9.54 18.01 -35.27
C ALA A 169 10.53 16.97 -34.74
N GLU A 170 10.93 17.09 -33.47
CA GLU A 170 11.85 16.16 -32.82
C GLU A 170 11.21 14.77 -32.64
N MET A 171 9.94 14.72 -32.22
CA MET A 171 9.17 13.47 -32.14
C MET A 171 9.06 12.79 -33.51
N ASP A 172 8.68 13.52 -34.56
CA ASP A 172 8.56 12.97 -35.91
C ASP A 172 9.89 12.41 -36.41
N ARG A 173 10.99 13.13 -36.19
CA ARG A 173 12.34 12.68 -36.54
C ARG A 173 12.74 11.42 -35.78
N ASN A 174 12.57 11.41 -34.45
CA ASN A 174 13.00 10.29 -33.60
C ASN A 174 12.16 9.04 -33.87
N VAL A 175 10.84 9.20 -34.04
CA VAL A 175 9.96 8.09 -34.40
C VAL A 175 10.32 7.51 -35.77
N LYS A 176 10.52 8.35 -36.80
CA LYS A 176 10.91 7.88 -38.14
C LYS A 176 12.25 7.14 -38.12
N HIS A 177 13.23 7.68 -37.40
CA HIS A 177 14.54 7.05 -37.26
C HIS A 177 14.46 5.70 -36.56
N SER A 178 13.77 5.62 -35.42
CA SER A 178 13.58 4.37 -34.67
C SER A 178 12.81 3.33 -35.50
N LEU A 179 11.74 3.73 -36.19
CA LEU A 179 10.97 2.82 -37.05
C LEU A 179 11.82 2.28 -38.21
N ALA A 180 12.65 3.11 -38.83
CA ALA A 180 13.55 2.68 -39.89
C ALA A 180 14.59 1.66 -39.38
N ALA A 181 15.15 1.90 -38.19
CA ALA A 181 16.06 0.95 -37.54
C ALA A 181 15.37 -0.38 -37.21
N TRP A 182 14.15 -0.34 -36.69
CA TRP A 182 13.39 -1.55 -36.37
C TRP A 182 13.00 -2.36 -37.58
N ALA A 183 12.69 -1.69 -38.70
CA ALA A 183 12.36 -2.36 -39.96
C ALA A 183 13.55 -3.13 -40.55
N ALA A 184 14.79 -2.77 -40.17
CA ALA A 184 16.00 -3.48 -40.59
C ALA A 184 16.29 -4.74 -39.74
N GLU A 185 15.64 -4.88 -38.58
CA GLU A 185 15.81 -6.03 -37.70
C GLU A 185 14.79 -7.14 -38.03
N PRO A 186 15.19 -8.43 -38.01
CA PRO A 186 14.30 -9.54 -38.35
C PRO A 186 13.17 -9.75 -37.32
N ALA A 187 13.37 -9.32 -36.08
CA ALA A 187 12.38 -9.31 -35.02
C ALA A 187 12.77 -8.28 -33.94
N ILE A 188 11.77 -7.66 -33.32
CA ILE A 188 11.96 -6.72 -32.22
C ILE A 188 11.07 -7.08 -31.04
N GLU A 189 11.55 -6.84 -29.82
CA GLU A 189 10.68 -6.81 -28.65
C GLU A 189 10.06 -5.41 -28.54
N VAL A 190 8.78 -5.29 -28.92
CA VAL A 190 8.09 -3.98 -29.03
C VAL A 190 8.12 -3.19 -27.72
N LYS A 191 8.04 -3.87 -26.57
CA LYS A 191 8.07 -3.23 -25.26
C LYS A 191 9.38 -2.45 -25.03
N ASP A 192 10.51 -3.10 -25.28
CA ASP A 192 11.83 -2.50 -25.08
C ASP A 192 12.14 -1.47 -26.17
N ALA A 193 11.74 -1.77 -27.40
CA ALA A 193 11.87 -0.87 -28.53
C ALA A 193 11.17 0.47 -28.25
N VAL A 194 9.89 0.44 -27.86
CA VAL A 194 9.11 1.65 -27.53
C VAL A 194 9.67 2.38 -26.32
N ALA A 195 10.12 1.66 -25.28
CA ALA A 195 10.73 2.28 -24.11
C ALA A 195 11.97 3.13 -24.48
N ASN A 196 12.80 2.64 -25.41
CA ASN A 196 13.97 3.38 -25.89
C ASN A 196 13.60 4.65 -26.66
N VAL A 197 12.53 4.63 -27.46
CA VAL A 197 12.05 5.85 -28.16
C VAL A 197 11.56 6.89 -27.15
N SER A 198 10.78 6.46 -26.15
CA SER A 198 10.24 7.37 -25.13
C SER A 198 11.31 8.05 -24.28
N ILE A 199 12.49 7.43 -24.11
CA ILE A 199 13.62 8.04 -23.40
C ILE A 199 14.40 9.02 -24.31
N THR A 200 14.33 8.83 -25.63
CA THR A 200 15.08 9.63 -26.61
C THR A 200 14.33 10.92 -27.01
N ILE A 201 13.01 10.93 -26.89
CA ILE A 201 12.13 12.11 -27.05
C ILE A 201 12.15 12.94 -25.76
#